data_AF-X1LUM8-F1
#
_entry.id   AF-X1LUM8-F1
#
_cell.length_a   1.000
_cell.length_b   1.000
_cell.length_c   1.000
_cell.angle_alpha   90.00
_cell.angle_beta   90.00
_cell.angle_gamma   90.00
#
_symmetry.space_group_name_H-M   'P 1'
#
loop_
_entity.id
_entity.type
_entity.pdbx_description
1 polymer ?
#
loop_
_entity_poly.entity_id
_entity_poly.type
_entity_poly.pdbx_seq_one_letter_code
_entity_poly.pdbx_strand_id
1 'polypeptide(L)' 'MPDITVKLNSCTSPASGIDVISVGATDSNNNLTSFSSWGPSLSYLSYVDVVAPGVNIIAQSLLF' A
#
# COMPACT_ATOMS: atom_id res chain seq x y z
N MET A 1 3.65 -26.02 -9.91
CA MET A 1 3.72 -24.78 -9.12
C MET A 1 2.67 -23.86 -9.68
N PRO A 2 1.65 -23.46 -8.90
CA PRO A 2 0.61 -22.58 -9.42
C PRO A 2 1.22 -21.24 -9.80
N ASP A 3 0.90 -20.79 -11.01
CA ASP A 3 1.34 -19.52 -11.57
C ASP A 3 0.81 -18.39 -10.68
N ILE A 4 1.72 -17.77 -9.94
CA ILE A 4 1.45 -16.59 -9.13
C ILE A 4 1.26 -15.44 -10.13
N THR A 5 0.04 -15.31 -10.63
CA THR A 5 -0.48 -13.98 -10.98
C THR A 5 -0.44 -13.18 -9.67
N VAL A 6 0.73 -12.61 -9.36
CA VAL A 6 0.85 -11.58 -8.33
C VAL A 6 -0.18 -10.54 -8.77
N LYS A 7 -1.24 -10.33 -8.00
CA LYS A 7 -1.96 -9.06 -8.08
C LYS A 7 -0.91 -8.00 -7.76
N LEU A 8 -0.33 -7.40 -8.80
CA LEU A 8 0.72 -6.38 -8.70
C LEU A 8 0.08 -5.09 -8.16
N ASN A 9 -0.45 -5.10 -6.94
CA ASN A 9 -0.55 -3.87 -6.16
C ASN A 9 0.87 -3.58 -5.66
N SER A 10 1.73 -3.24 -6.61
CA SER A 10 3.14 -2.96 -6.37
C SER A 10 3.28 -1.56 -5.78
N CYS A 11 4.32 -1.37 -4.97
CA CYS A 11 4.65 -0.06 -4.43
C CYS A 11 5.18 0.82 -5.57
N THR A 12 4.55 1.96 -5.85
CA THR A 12 4.97 2.90 -6.89
C THR A 12 5.89 3.98 -6.34
N SER A 13 6.65 4.66 -7.19
CA SER A 13 7.46 5.80 -6.75
C SER A 13 6.56 6.99 -6.37
N PRO A 14 6.84 7.71 -5.25
CA PRO A 14 8.06 7.65 -4.43
C PRO A 14 8.04 6.59 -3.31
N ALA A 15 6.92 5.92 -3.04
CA ALA A 15 6.80 4.93 -1.96
C ALA A 15 7.68 3.69 -2.15
N SER A 16 8.19 3.45 -3.37
CA SER A 16 9.20 2.42 -3.65
C SER A 16 10.64 2.82 -3.30
N GLY A 17 10.88 4.04 -2.81
CA GLY A 17 12.21 4.53 -2.45
C GLY A 17 12.83 3.75 -1.28
N ILE A 18 14.15 3.76 -1.18
CA ILE A 18 14.89 3.11 -0.08
C ILE A 18 15.00 3.96 1.18
N ASP A 19 14.66 5.25 1.09
CA ASP A 19 14.77 6.23 2.16
C ASP A 19 13.43 6.97 2.33
N VAL A 20 12.34 6.19 2.41
CA VAL A 20 10.98 6.67 2.68
C VAL A 20 10.31 5.70 3.64
N ILE A 21 9.27 6.15 4.32
CA ILE A 21 8.36 5.27 5.06
C ILE A 21 7.10 5.12 4.21
N SER A 22 6.89 3.93 3.68
CA SER A 22 5.75 3.57 2.86
C SER A 22 4.61 3.01 3.73
N VAL A 23 3.38 3.46 3.43
CA VAL A 23 2.20 3.15 4.26
C VAL A 23 1.11 2.49 3.41
N GLY A 24 0.69 1.29 3.80
CA GLY A 24 -0.45 0.57 3.23
C GLY A 24 -1.76 0.85 3.97
N ALA A 25 -2.89 0.39 3.40
CA ALA A 25 -4.23 0.68 3.92
C ALA A 25 -4.91 -0.55 4.53
N THR A 26 -5.50 -0.38 5.72
CA THR A 26 -6.39 -1.36 6.36
C THR A 26 -7.84 -0.84 6.47
N ASP A 27 -8.78 -1.79 6.60
CA ASP A 27 -10.18 -1.52 6.93
C ASP A 27 -10.43 -1.38 8.45
N SER A 28 -11.69 -1.16 8.84
CA SER A 28 -12.11 -1.02 10.25
C SER A 28 -11.91 -2.28 11.10
N ASN A 29 -11.66 -3.43 10.46
CA ASN A 29 -11.41 -4.71 11.12
C ASN A 29 -9.92 -5.06 11.14
N ASN A 30 -9.03 -4.10 10.81
CA ASN A 30 -7.59 -4.28 10.64
C ASN A 30 -7.20 -5.27 9.53
N ASN A 31 -8.10 -5.56 8.58
CA ASN A 31 -7.73 -6.36 7.41
C ASN A 31 -7.04 -5.46 6.39
N LEU A 32 -6.01 -5.99 5.72
CA LEU A 32 -5.47 -5.31 4.55
C LEU A 32 -6.52 -5.24 3.44
N THR A 33 -6.68 -4.06 2.86
CA THR A 33 -7.60 -3.86 1.75
C THR A 33 -7.07 -4.47 0.46
N SER A 34 -7.98 -4.96 -0.39
CA SER A 34 -7.64 -5.56 -1.69
C SER A 34 -7.05 -4.55 -2.70
N PHE A 35 -7.17 -3.25 -2.43
CA PHE A 35 -6.58 -2.18 -3.23
C PHE A 35 -5.25 -1.68 -2.66
N SER A 36 -4.89 -2.03 -1.42
CA SER A 36 -3.61 -1.62 -0.84
C SER A 36 -2.46 -2.21 -1.65
N SER A 37 -1.42 -1.40 -1.88
CA SER A 37 -0.12 -1.95 -2.28
C SER A 37 0.46 -2.80 -1.17
N TRP A 38 1.19 -3.84 -1.55
CA TRP A 38 1.85 -4.77 -0.63
C TRP A 38 3.29 -5.06 -1.04
N GLY A 39 3.58 -4.97 -2.33
CA GLY A 39 4.91 -5.16 -2.86
C GLY A 39 5.22 -6.62 -3.25
N PRO A 40 6.47 -6.88 -3.70
CA PRO A 40 7.55 -5.90 -3.79
C PRO A 40 7.35 -4.86 -4.90
N SER A 41 8.13 -3.79 -4.85
CA SER A 41 8.35 -2.93 -6.01
C SER A 41 8.99 -3.71 -7.17
N LEU A 42 8.97 -3.15 -8.38
CA LEU A 42 9.57 -3.76 -9.58
C LEU A 42 11.04 -4.15 -9.41
N SER A 43 11.78 -3.49 -8.50
CA SER A 43 13.18 -3.80 -8.23
C SER A 43 13.37 -4.83 -7.11
N TYR A 44 12.31 -5.40 -6.55
CA TYR A 44 12.34 -6.35 -5.41
C TYR A 44 13.00 -5.80 -4.13
N LEU A 45 13.29 -4.50 -4.10
CA LEU A 45 14.10 -3.85 -3.08
C LEU A 45 13.27 -3.08 -2.04
N SER A 46 11.96 -2.94 -2.25
CA SER A 46 11.09 -2.21 -1.33
C SER A 46 9.70 -2.84 -1.22
N TYR A 47 9.23 -2.90 0.02
CA TYR A 47 7.90 -3.34 0.43
C TYR A 47 7.23 -2.20 1.19
N VAL A 48 5.93 -2.35 1.48
CA VAL A 48 5.28 -1.46 2.44
C VAL A 48 5.88 -1.67 3.84
N ASP A 49 6.31 -0.59 4.48
CA ASP A 49 6.97 -0.65 5.80
C ASP A 49 5.94 -0.84 6.92
N VAL A 50 4.83 -0.10 6.88
CA VAL A 50 3.78 -0.12 7.89
C VAL A 50 2.39 -0.01 7.26
N VAL A 51 1.34 -0.33 8.01
CA VAL A 51 -0.06 -0.19 7.58
C VAL A 51 -0.86 0.66 8.55
N ALA A 52 -1.85 1.38 8.04
CA ALA A 52 -2.74 2.24 8.82
C ALA A 52 -4.18 2.21 8.27
N PRO A 53 -5.19 2.61 9.08
CA PRO A 53 -6.57 2.72 8.60
C PRO A 53 -6.68 3.68 7.40
N GLY A 54 -7.17 3.16 6.27
CA GLY A 54 -7.25 3.91 5.01
C GLY A 54 -8.60 3.79 4.29
N VAL A 55 -9.58 3.13 4.91
CA VAL A 55 -10.93 2.97 4.35
C VAL A 55 -11.91 3.88 5.08
N ASN A 56 -12.68 4.67 4.32
CA ASN A 56 -13.78 5.49 4.85
C ASN A 56 -13.35 6.43 5.99
N ILE A 57 -12.21 7.12 5.80
CA ILE A 57 -11.67 8.06 6.79
C ILE A 57 -12.39 9.40 6.67
N ILE A 58 -12.96 9.87 7.78
CA ILE A 58 -13.53 11.23 7.87
C ILE A 58 -12.39 12.21 8.09
N ALA A 59 -12.14 13.06 7.09
CA ALA A 59 -11.09 14.07 7.11
C ALA A 59 -11.62 15.43 6.62
N GLN A 60 -10.83 16.48 6.81
CA GLN A 60 -11.16 17.80 6.27
C GLN A 60 -11.18 17.76 4.74
N SER A 61 -12.30 18.18 4.14
CA SER A 61 -12.37 18.47 2.71
C SER A 61 -12.06 19.95 2.53
N LEU A 62 -10.89 20.25 1.97
CA LEU A 62 -10.51 21.62 1.63
C LEU A 62 -10.97 21.90 0.19
N LEU A 63 -12.02 22.69 0.06
CA LEU A 63 -12.52 23.21 -1.21
C LEU A 63 -12.02 24.66 -1.32
N PHE A 64 -11.11 24.93 -2.26
CA PHE A 64 -10.71 26.28 -2.65
C PHE A 64 -11.60 26.77 -3.78
#